data_AF-A0A2V7BW16-F1
#
_entry.id   AF-A0A2V7BW16-F1
#
_cell.length_a   1.000
_cell.length_b   1.000
_cell.length_c   1.000
_cell.angle_alpha   90.00
_cell.angle_beta   90.00
_cell.angle_gamma   90.00
#
_symmetry.space_group_name_H-M   'P 1'
#
loop_
_entity.id
_entity.type
_entity.pdbx_description
1 polymer ?
#
loop_
_entity_poly.entity_id
_entity_poly.type
_entity_poly.pdbx_seq_one_letter_code
_entity_poly.pdbx_strand_id
1 'polypeptide(L)'
;MNMLPRHVSSRRAAEILRAVFQPVVAGFAFRLWDGTLVPLGHGAPACTAVVHHPETFVRLMRAPTPLNFAEAYVEGALDIEGDLFAAMNVADAMEEIRLSLRDRLRLFMALWRD
;
A
#
# COMPACT_ATOMS: atom_id res chain seq x y z
N MET A 1 -18.69 -2.53 -18.72
CA MET A 1 -18.80 -3.93 -18.26
C MET A 1 -17.44 -4.33 -17.71
N ASN A 2 -17.17 -4.05 -16.42
CA ASN A 2 -15.82 -4.09 -15.84
C ASN A 2 -15.58 -5.45 -15.15
N MET A 3 -14.84 -6.34 -15.81
CA MET A 3 -14.37 -7.59 -15.20
C MET A 3 -13.17 -7.28 -14.30
N LEU A 4 -13.43 -6.93 -13.04
CA LEU A 4 -12.41 -6.96 -12.00
C LEU A 4 -12.13 -8.44 -11.63
N PRO A 5 -10.87 -8.86 -11.40
CA PRO A 5 -10.60 -10.14 -10.77
C PRO A 5 -11.27 -10.11 -9.39
N ARG A 6 -12.36 -10.88 -9.22
CA ARG A 6 -13.26 -10.80 -8.06
C ARG A 6 -12.58 -11.09 -6.73
N HIS A 7 -11.41 -11.74 -6.71
CA HIS A 7 -10.63 -11.97 -5.51
C HIS A 7 -9.14 -11.94 -5.84
N VAL A 8 -8.41 -10.94 -5.35
CA VAL A 8 -6.95 -11.05 -5.24
C VAL A 8 -6.66 -11.96 -4.05
N SER A 9 -5.76 -12.93 -4.22
CA SER A 9 -5.35 -13.79 -3.10
C SER A 9 -4.40 -13.03 -2.18
N SER A 10 -4.34 -13.41 -0.90
CA SER A 10 -3.40 -12.80 0.06
C SER A 10 -1.95 -12.95 -0.38
N ARG A 11 -1.60 -14.11 -0.95
CA ARG A 11 -0.29 -14.33 -1.58
C ARG A 11 0.02 -13.31 -2.68
N ARG A 12 -0.91 -13.10 -3.61
CA ARG A 12 -0.72 -12.16 -4.72
C ARG A 12 -0.69 -10.72 -4.22
N ALA A 13 -1.49 -10.38 -3.22
CA ALA A 13 -1.45 -9.08 -2.57
C ALA A 13 -0.11 -8.84 -1.87
N ALA A 14 0.45 -9.84 -1.18
CA ALA A 14 1.77 -9.75 -0.55
C ALA A 14 2.89 -9.52 -1.58
N GLU A 15 2.82 -10.17 -2.75
CA GLU A 15 3.75 -9.95 -3.85
C GLU A 15 3.66 -8.51 -4.38
N ILE A 16 2.45 -7.99 -4.58
CA ILE A 16 2.20 -6.60 -5.01
C ILE A 16 2.75 -5.61 -3.96
N LEU A 17 2.45 -5.82 -2.69
CA LEU A 17 2.92 -4.97 -1.60
C LEU A 17 4.45 -4.86 -1.57
N ARG A 18 5.14 -6.00 -1.65
CA ARG A 18 6.62 -5.99 -1.69
C ARG A 18 7.17 -5.25 -2.89
N ALA A 19 6.51 -5.34 -4.05
CA ALA A 19 6.93 -4.63 -5.26
C ALA A 19 6.69 -3.11 -5.17
N VAL A 20 5.51 -2.70 -4.69
CA VAL A 20 5.11 -1.29 -4.57
C VAL A 20 5.96 -0.55 -3.53
N PHE A 21 6.23 -1.20 -2.41
CA PHE A 21 6.89 -0.58 -1.26
C PHE A 21 8.37 -0.96 -1.11
N GLN A 22 8.96 -1.57 -2.13
CA GLN A 22 10.40 -1.88 -2.15
C GLN A 22 11.30 -0.68 -1.80
N PRO A 23 11.00 0.57 -2.21
CA PRO A 23 11.84 1.74 -1.90
C PRO A 23 11.74 2.22 -0.44
N VAL A 24 10.75 1.77 0.33
CA VAL A 24 10.50 2.29 1.68
C VAL A 24 11.47 1.68 2.67
N VAL A 25 12.22 2.53 3.38
CA VAL A 25 13.24 2.09 4.35
C VAL A 25 12.65 1.82 5.73
N ALA A 26 11.65 2.60 6.13
CA ALA A 26 10.98 2.46 7.43
C ALA A 26 10.29 1.09 7.57
N GLY A 27 10.38 0.48 8.75
CA GLY A 27 9.72 -0.80 9.03
C GLY A 27 8.22 -0.64 9.25
N PHE A 28 7.41 -1.29 8.41
CA PHE A 28 5.95 -1.32 8.54
C PHE A 28 5.39 -2.64 8.02
N ALA A 29 4.14 -2.96 8.34
CA ALA A 29 3.53 -4.19 7.87
C ALA A 29 2.11 -3.97 7.36
N PHE A 30 1.63 -4.90 6.54
CA PHE A 30 0.21 -5.08 6.25
C PHE A 30 -0.29 -6.37 6.87
N ARG A 31 -1.47 -6.33 7.49
CA ARG A 31 -2.26 -7.53 7.78
C ARG A 31 -3.39 -7.63 6.77
N LEU A 32 -3.40 -8.72 6.01
CA LEU A 32 -4.43 -8.97 5.00
C LEU A 32 -5.67 -9.62 5.64
N TRP A 33 -6.75 -9.70 4.86
CA TRP A 33 -8.08 -10.17 5.29
C TRP A 33 -8.10 -11.63 5.80
N ASP A 34 -7.09 -12.44 5.46
CA ASP A 34 -6.93 -13.80 5.96
C ASP A 34 -5.97 -13.91 7.16
N GLY A 35 -5.55 -12.75 7.70
CA GLY A 35 -4.58 -12.66 8.79
C GLY A 35 -3.12 -12.71 8.35
N THR A 36 -2.83 -12.88 7.05
CA THR A 36 -1.45 -12.90 6.55
C THR A 36 -0.75 -11.58 6.86
N LEU A 37 0.36 -11.65 7.60
CA LEU A 37 1.21 -10.50 7.89
C LEU A 37 2.30 -10.37 6.82
N VAL A 38 2.39 -9.19 6.23
CA VAL A 38 3.37 -8.84 5.19
C VAL A 38 4.26 -7.72 5.72
N PRO A 39 5.44 -8.03 6.29
CA PRO A 39 6.40 -7.01 6.68
C PRO A 39 7.05 -6.39 5.45
N LEU A 40 7.28 -5.09 5.52
CA LEU A 40 7.84 -4.23 4.48
C LEU A 40 8.89 -3.30 5.09
N GLY A 41 9.82 -2.86 4.24
CA GLY A 41 10.98 -2.07 4.66
C GLY A 41 11.98 -2.84 5.52
N HIS A 42 12.81 -2.10 6.26
CA HIS A 42 13.88 -2.67 7.07
C HIS A 42 13.60 -2.48 8.57
N GLY A 43 13.88 -3.52 9.36
CA GLY A 43 13.68 -3.51 10.82
C GLY A 43 12.32 -4.03 11.27
N ALA A 44 12.05 -3.93 12.57
CA ALA A 44 10.77 -4.35 13.15
C ALA A 44 9.66 -3.35 12.74
N PRO A 45 8.46 -3.83 12.35
CA PRO A 45 7.39 -2.94 11.93
C PRO A 45 6.88 -2.13 13.12
N ALA A 46 6.94 -0.80 13.01
CA ALA A 46 6.47 0.10 14.06
C ALA A 46 4.94 0.29 14.02
N CYS A 47 4.34 0.06 12.85
CA CYS A 47 2.90 0.07 12.63
C CYS A 47 2.47 -1.04 11.65
N THR A 48 1.21 -1.47 11.75
CA THR A 48 0.58 -2.44 10.85
C THR A 48 -0.71 -1.88 10.28
N ALA A 49 -0.78 -1.77 8.95
CA ALA A 49 -2.01 -1.43 8.25
C ALA A 49 -2.87 -2.70 8.06
N VAL A 50 -4.05 -2.73 8.64
CA VAL A 50 -4.95 -3.89 8.61
C VAL A 50 -6.03 -3.70 7.56
N VAL A 51 -6.07 -4.59 6.58
CA VAL A 51 -7.01 -4.58 5.47
C VAL A 51 -7.98 -5.75 5.64
N HIS A 52 -9.23 -5.44 6.01
CA HIS A 52 -10.26 -6.46 6.27
C HIS A 52 -10.86 -7.07 5.01
N HIS A 53 -10.77 -6.38 3.87
CA HIS A 53 -11.45 -6.76 2.63
C HIS A 53 -10.53 -6.67 1.40
N PRO A 54 -10.52 -7.70 0.51
CA PRO A 54 -9.76 -7.65 -0.75
C PRO A 54 -10.09 -6.45 -1.64
N GLU A 55 -11.34 -5.98 -1.59
CA GLU A 55 -11.82 -4.84 -2.37
C GLU A 55 -11.14 -3.54 -1.92
N THR A 56 -10.97 -3.34 -0.62
CA THR A 56 -10.22 -2.21 -0.06
C THR A 56 -8.77 -2.24 -0.54
N PHE A 57 -8.14 -3.41 -0.54
CA PHE A 57 -6.77 -3.55 -1.05
C PHE A 57 -6.67 -3.12 -2.52
N VAL A 58 -7.56 -3.63 -3.37
CA VAL A 58 -7.57 -3.25 -4.80
C VAL A 58 -7.81 -1.76 -4.98
N ARG A 59 -8.70 -1.15 -4.18
CA ARG A 59 -8.96 0.30 -4.19
C ARG A 59 -7.69 1.09 -3.83
N LEU A 60 -7.02 0.73 -2.74
CA LEU A 60 -5.79 1.40 -2.28
C LEU A 60 -4.64 1.24 -3.27
N MET A 61 -4.47 0.05 -3.87
CA MET A 61 -3.39 -0.21 -4.82
C MET A 61 -3.57 0.48 -6.17
N ARG A 62 -4.78 0.93 -6.53
CA ARG A 62 -4.99 1.77 -7.73
C ARG A 62 -4.27 3.12 -7.63
N ALA A 63 -4.17 3.64 -6.41
CA ALA A 63 -3.51 4.90 -6.13
C ALA A 63 -2.94 4.84 -4.70
N PRO A 64 -1.74 4.26 -4.51
CA PRO A 64 -1.14 4.04 -3.19
C PRO A 64 -0.50 5.33 -2.65
N THR A 65 -1.31 6.37 -2.47
CA THR A 65 -0.88 7.67 -1.95
C THR A 65 -1.21 7.80 -0.46
N PRO A 66 -0.41 8.55 0.33
CA PRO A 66 -0.70 8.76 1.76
C PRO A 66 -2.12 9.26 2.02
N LEU A 67 -2.63 10.17 1.17
CA LEU A 67 -4.00 10.68 1.27
C LEU A 67 -5.05 9.57 1.16
N ASN A 68 -4.93 8.66 0.18
CA ASN A 68 -5.90 7.58 0.00
C ASN A 68 -5.87 6.59 1.17
N PHE A 69 -4.70 6.34 1.75
CA PHE A 69 -4.58 5.54 2.96
C PHE A 69 -5.23 6.24 4.16
N ALA A 70 -5.01 7.55 4.32
CA ALA A 70 -5.62 8.33 5.39
C ALA A 70 -7.16 8.40 5.26
N GLU A 71 -7.67 8.61 4.05
CA GLU A 71 -9.12 8.59 3.77
C GLU A 71 -9.71 7.22 4.09
N ALA A 72 -9.07 6.12 3.63
CA ALA A 72 -9.54 4.78 3.94
C ALA A 72 -9.53 4.47 5.45
N TYR A 73 -8.59 5.06 6.20
CA TYR A 73 -8.57 4.95 7.66
C TYR A 73 -9.73 5.70 8.31
N VAL A 74 -9.97 6.95 7.91
CA VAL A 74 -11.09 7.76 8.43
C VAL A 74 -12.45 7.15 8.08
N GLU A 75 -12.57 6.55 6.90
CA GLU A 75 -13.76 5.83 6.44
C GLU A 75 -13.97 4.48 7.16
N GLY A 76 -12.99 4.01 7.96
CA GLY A 76 -13.02 2.70 8.61
C GLY A 76 -12.83 1.52 7.65
N ALA A 77 -12.39 1.77 6.42
CA ALA A 77 -12.08 0.73 5.45
C ALA A 77 -10.69 0.09 5.67
N LEU A 78 -9.81 0.79 6.39
CA LEU A 78 -8.46 0.39 6.77
C LEU A 78 -8.26 0.70 8.26
N ASP A 79 -7.62 -0.19 9.02
CA ASP A 79 -7.20 0.12 10.38
C ASP A 79 -5.67 0.23 10.47
N ILE A 80 -5.18 0.95 11.49
CA ILE A 80 -3.75 1.03 11.80
C ILE A 80 -3.55 0.55 13.23
N GLU A 81 -2.81 -0.54 13.39
CA GLU A 81 -2.36 -1.05 14.69
C GLU A 81 -0.91 -0.59 14.96
N GLY A 82 -0.59 -0.27 16.23
CA GLY A 82 0.74 0.15 16.65
C GLY A 82 0.88 1.66 16.81
N ASP A 83 2.08 2.19 16.59
CA ASP A 83 2.35 3.62 16.76
C ASP A 83 1.90 4.42 15.54
N LEU A 84 0.84 5.22 15.72
CA LEU A 84 0.31 6.10 14.67
C LEU A 84 1.33 7.18 14.26
N PHE A 85 2.20 7.63 15.17
CA PHE A 85 3.30 8.53 14.83
C PHE A 85 4.35 7.85 13.97
N ALA A 86 4.57 6.55 14.15
CA ALA A 86 5.42 5.78 13.25
C ALA A 86 4.78 5.60 11.87
N ALA A 87 3.44 5.48 11.78
CA ALA A 87 2.74 5.49 10.50
C ALA A 87 2.88 6.84 9.77
N MET A 88 2.91 7.96 10.51
CA MET A 88 3.23 9.29 9.95
C MET A 88 4.66 9.35 9.41
N ASN A 89 5.67 8.80 10.10
CA ASN A 89 7.03 8.73 9.56
C ASN A 89 7.12 7.92 8.26
N VAL A 90 6.32 6.85 8.11
CA VAL A 90 6.21 6.11 6.85
C VAL A 90 5.56 6.97 5.77
N ALA A 91 4.52 7.73 6.10
CA ALA A 91 3.89 8.67 5.17
C ALA A 91 4.85 9.79 4.71
N ASP A 92 5.65 10.34 5.62
CA ASP A 92 6.69 11.34 5.32
C ASP A 92 7.80 10.74 4.43
N ALA A 93 8.22 9.50 4.70
CA ALA A 93 9.15 8.77 3.83
C ALA A 93 8.55 8.48 2.44
N MET A 94 7.22 8.37 2.33
CA MET A 94 6.52 8.29 1.04
C MET A 94 6.42 9.66 0.34
N GLU A 95 6.38 10.78 1.08
CA GLU A 95 6.43 12.14 0.51
C GLU A 95 7.82 12.51 -0.04
N GLU A 96 8.90 11.95 0.52
CA GLU A 96 10.26 12.08 -0.05
C GLU A 96 10.42 11.35 -1.40
N ILE A 97 9.49 10.46 -1.75
CA ILE A 97 9.35 9.93 -3.10
C ILE A 97 8.67 11.01 -3.98
N ARG A 98 9.35 12.14 -4.20
CA ARG A 98 9.00 13.09 -5.25
C ARG A 98 9.25 12.43 -6.61
N LEU A 99 8.30 11.62 -7.08
CA LEU A 99 8.28 11.20 -8.48
C LEU A 99 8.10 12.46 -9.34
N SER A 100 9.20 12.87 -9.96
CA SER A 100 9.22 13.89 -11.00
C SER A 100 8.16 13.55 -12.06
N LEU A 101 7.52 14.55 -12.66
CA LEU A 101 6.52 14.38 -13.74
C LEU A 101 7.02 13.44 -14.85
N ARG A 102 8.35 13.35 -15.03
CA ARG A 102 9.03 12.47 -15.99
C ARG A 102 8.93 10.98 -15.63
N ASP A 103 8.94 10.63 -14.35
CA ASP A 103 8.82 9.23 -13.90
C ASP A 103 7.37 8.78 -13.88
N ARG A 104 6.43 9.68 -13.59
CA ARG A 104 4.99 9.47 -13.84
C ARG A 104 4.69 9.20 -15.30
N LEU A 105 5.30 9.94 -16.23
CA LEU A 105 5.19 9.71 -17.68
C LEU A 105 5.79 8.36 -18.10
N ARG A 106 6.88 7.91 -17.47
CA ARG A 106 7.49 6.59 -17.74
C ARG A 106 6.63 5.42 -17.26
N LEU A 107 6.04 5.54 -16.07
CA LEU A 107 5.09 4.55 -15.54
C LEU A 107 3.82 4.49 -16.38
N PHE A 108 3.32 5.66 -16.81
CA PHE A 108 2.18 5.75 -17.73
C PHE A 108 2.49 5.14 -19.10
N MET A 109 3.70 5.35 -19.65
CA MET A 109 4.14 4.68 -20.89
C MET A 109 4.30 3.16 -20.71
N ALA A 110 4.80 2.69 -19.56
CA ALA A 110 4.97 1.26 -19.30
C ALA A 110 3.63 0.54 -19.16
N LEU A 111 2.58 1.24 -18.72
CA LEU A 111 1.19 0.73 -18.68
C LEU A 111 0.48 0.81 -20.04
N TRP A 112 0.99 1.58 -21.00
CA TRP A 112 0.38 1.78 -22.33
C TRP A 112 1.10 1.02 -23.46
N ARG A 113 2.18 0.28 -23.15
CA ARG A 113 2.96 -0.48 -24.16
C ARG A 113 2.70 -1.98 -24.16
N ASP A 114 1.51 -2.40 -23.76
CA ASP A 114 0.92 -3.71 -24.11
C ASP A 114 -0.56 -3.52 -24.48
#